data_AF-A0A179B9B3-F1
#
_entry.id   AF-A0A179B9B3-F1
#
_cell.length_a   1.000
_cell.length_b   1.000
_cell.length_c   1.000
_cell.angle_alpha   90.00
_cell.angle_beta   90.00
_cell.angle_gamma   90.00
#
_symmetry.space_group_name_H-M   'P 1'
#
loop_
_entity.id
_entity.type
_entity.pdbx_description
1 polymer ?
#
loop_
_entity_poly.entity_id
_entity_poly.type
_entity_poly.pdbx_seq_one_letter_code
_entity_poly.pdbx_strand_id
1 'polypeptide(L)'
;ALPLDSLQSLSLFYINELLLRLTQRGDPFPALFLVYEETIRVLRGEPGAGWYLRRFERRLLENLGWAPDLERCAKCGRSLDPTLSEHWFYQAERGVLCPAHAPDATVVTLEAAALAWLQGAMQTRIVGGWGPSLRHCLEQELQVHLGGRPLESRRLLAAYLRRTRLTSTT
;
A
#
# COMPACT_ATOMS: atom_id res chain seq x y z
N ALA A 1 -25.70 -14.57 0.15
CA ALA A 1 -24.45 -14.03 -0.43
C ALA A 1 -23.48 -15.19 -0.65
N LEU A 2 -22.76 -15.25 -1.77
CA LEU A 2 -21.78 -16.31 -2.01
C LEU A 2 -20.67 -16.26 -0.94
N PRO A 3 -20.16 -17.43 -0.48
CA PRO A 3 -19.04 -17.49 0.45
C PRO A 3 -17.80 -16.87 -0.18
N LEU A 4 -16.99 -16.21 0.64
CA LEU A 4 -15.72 -15.63 0.20
C LEU A 4 -14.71 -16.72 -0.08
N ASP A 5 -13.88 -16.52 -1.10
CA ASP A 5 -12.71 -17.36 -1.27
C ASP A 5 -11.66 -17.08 -0.16
N SER A 6 -10.65 -17.94 -0.09
CA SER A 6 -9.61 -17.83 0.95
C SER A 6 -8.77 -16.56 0.84
N LEU A 7 -8.45 -16.09 -0.38
CA LEU A 7 -7.64 -14.90 -0.59
C LEU A 7 -8.42 -13.62 -0.26
N GLN A 8 -9.71 -13.57 -0.59
CA GLN A 8 -10.63 -12.52 -0.19
C GLN A 8 -10.72 -12.45 1.34
N SER A 9 -10.92 -13.59 2.00
CA SER A 9 -11.01 -13.66 3.47
C SER A 9 -9.72 -13.17 4.14
N LEU A 10 -8.56 -13.57 3.63
CA LEU A 10 -7.25 -13.10 4.13
C LEU A 10 -7.04 -11.59 3.88
N SER A 11 -7.50 -11.08 2.74
CA SER A 11 -7.43 -9.64 2.42
C SER A 11 -8.31 -8.80 3.34
N LEU A 12 -9.52 -9.28 3.66
CA LEU A 12 -10.41 -8.64 4.63
C LEU A 12 -9.84 -8.69 6.05
N PHE A 13 -9.24 -9.82 6.43
CA PHE A 13 -8.56 -9.91 7.71
C PHE A 13 -7.41 -8.91 7.83
N TYR A 14 -6.63 -8.72 6.76
CA TYR A 14 -5.54 -7.74 6.70
C TYR A 14 -6.00 -6.30 6.94
N ILE A 15 -7.01 -5.82 6.20
CA ILE A 15 -7.49 -4.43 6.37
C ILE A 15 -8.10 -4.20 7.76
N ASN A 16 -8.77 -5.21 8.32
CA ASN A 16 -9.32 -5.14 9.68
C ASN A 16 -8.22 -5.11 10.73
N GLU A 17 -7.17 -5.91 10.56
CA GLU A 17 -6.02 -5.90 11.46
C GLU A 17 -5.31 -4.54 11.45
N LEU A 18 -5.15 -3.92 10.28
CA LEU A 18 -4.58 -2.57 10.18
C LEU A 18 -5.40 -1.55 10.95
N LEU A 19 -6.73 -1.52 10.77
CA LEU A 19 -7.61 -0.61 11.50
C LEU A 19 -7.46 -0.80 13.01
N LEU A 20 -7.59 -2.04 13.50
CA LEU A 20 -7.51 -2.35 14.93
C LEU A 20 -6.15 -1.98 15.56
N ARG A 21 -5.07 -1.97 14.78
CA ARG A 21 -3.73 -1.66 15.27
C ARG A 21 -3.34 -0.20 15.16
N LEU A 22 -3.88 0.52 14.18
CA LEU A 22 -3.42 1.87 13.81
C LEU A 22 -4.43 2.96 14.16
N THR A 23 -5.69 2.63 14.45
CA THR A 23 -6.70 3.61 14.87
C THR A 23 -7.00 3.53 16.37
N GLN A 24 -7.41 4.65 16.96
CA GLN A 24 -7.92 4.67 18.32
C GLN A 24 -9.42 4.34 18.35
N ARG A 25 -9.88 3.71 19.43
CA ARG A 25 -11.31 3.43 19.60
C ARG A 25 -12.06 4.72 19.88
N GLY A 26 -13.14 4.93 19.15
CA GLY A 26 -14.04 6.09 19.34
C GLY A 26 -13.69 7.29 18.46
N ASP A 27 -12.57 7.27 17.75
CA ASP A 27 -12.20 8.34 16.83
C ASP A 27 -12.95 8.19 15.49
N PRO A 28 -13.72 9.22 15.07
CA PRO A 28 -14.47 9.15 13.83
C PRO A 28 -13.56 9.38 12.62
N PHE A 29 -13.55 8.42 11.69
CA PHE A 29 -12.93 8.56 10.37
C PHE A 29 -13.94 8.32 9.24
N PRO A 30 -14.89 9.24 8.97
CA PRO A 30 -15.95 9.01 7.99
C PRO A 30 -15.45 8.79 6.56
N ALA A 31 -14.42 9.53 6.14
CA ALA A 31 -13.83 9.38 4.82
C ALA A 31 -13.12 8.03 4.66
N LEU A 32 -12.37 7.58 5.69
CA LEU A 32 -11.75 6.26 5.70
C LEU A 32 -12.79 5.13 5.69
N PHE A 33 -13.92 5.32 6.39
CA PHE A 33 -15.01 4.34 6.40
C PHE A 33 -15.60 4.13 5.00
N LEU A 34 -15.78 5.20 4.21
CA LEU A 34 -16.22 5.07 2.82
C LEU A 34 -15.23 4.27 1.96
N VAL A 35 -13.92 4.51 2.14
CA VAL A 35 -12.86 3.74 1.44
C VAL A 35 -12.87 2.29 1.89
N TYR A 36 -13.12 2.02 3.18
CA TYR A 36 -13.24 0.68 3.74
C TYR A 36 -14.41 -0.09 3.12
N GLU A 37 -15.61 0.49 3.10
CA GLU A 37 -16.79 -0.13 2.48
C GLU A 37 -16.57 -0.43 1.00
N GLU A 38 -15.96 0.52 0.28
CA GLU A 38 -15.61 0.32 -1.13
C GLU A 38 -14.63 -0.83 -1.32
N THR A 39 -13.59 -0.90 -0.47
CA THR A 39 -12.58 -1.96 -0.50
C THR A 39 -13.21 -3.32 -0.26
N ILE A 40 -14.10 -3.45 0.74
CA ILE A 40 -14.84 -4.70 0.97
C ILE A 40 -15.65 -5.06 -0.26
N ARG A 41 -16.49 -4.14 -0.75
CA ARG A 41 -17.40 -4.39 -1.87
C ARG A 41 -16.64 -4.94 -3.08
N VAL A 42 -15.48 -4.35 -3.41
CA VAL A 42 -14.69 -4.78 -4.56
C VAL A 42 -13.97 -6.10 -4.31
N LEU A 43 -13.37 -6.30 -3.12
CA LEU A 43 -12.70 -7.56 -2.80
C LEU A 43 -13.67 -8.75 -2.93
N ARG A 44 -14.95 -8.59 -2.62
CA ARG A 44 -15.97 -9.64 -2.78
C ARG A 44 -16.34 -9.93 -4.25
N GLY A 45 -16.19 -8.95 -5.15
CA GLY A 45 -16.67 -9.02 -6.53
C GLY A 45 -15.60 -9.34 -7.58
N GLU A 46 -14.34 -8.96 -7.34
CA GLU A 46 -13.28 -9.05 -8.36
C GLU A 46 -12.00 -9.74 -7.86
N PRO A 47 -11.71 -10.96 -8.34
CA PRO A 47 -10.41 -11.60 -8.15
C PRO A 47 -9.29 -10.72 -8.75
N GLY A 48 -8.22 -10.47 -8.00
CA GLY A 48 -7.08 -9.65 -8.46
C GLY A 48 -7.14 -8.16 -8.10
N ALA A 49 -8.06 -7.75 -7.23
CA ALA A 49 -8.19 -6.38 -6.71
C ALA A 49 -7.08 -5.95 -5.71
N GLY A 50 -5.85 -6.47 -5.85
CA GLY A 50 -4.73 -6.14 -4.94
C GLY A 50 -4.38 -4.65 -4.93
N TRP A 51 -4.72 -3.90 -5.97
CA TRP A 51 -4.54 -2.44 -6.03
C TRP A 51 -5.53 -1.68 -5.12
N TYR A 52 -6.73 -2.22 -4.86
CA TYR A 52 -7.65 -1.63 -3.86
C TYR A 52 -7.11 -1.74 -2.44
N LEU A 53 -6.33 -2.80 -2.14
CA LEU A 53 -5.60 -2.86 -0.87
C LEU A 53 -4.56 -1.75 -0.76
N ARG A 54 -3.84 -1.43 -1.84
CA ARG A 54 -2.88 -0.31 -1.88
C ARG A 54 -3.59 1.02 -1.69
N ARG A 55 -4.76 1.20 -2.33
CA ARG A 55 -5.62 2.37 -2.13
C ARG A 55 -6.05 2.49 -0.67
N PHE A 56 -6.52 1.40 -0.06
CA PHE A 56 -6.92 1.40 1.35
C PHE A 56 -5.76 1.80 2.27
N GLU A 57 -4.58 1.18 2.10
CA GLU A 57 -3.38 1.49 2.90
C GLU A 57 -2.96 2.95 2.77
N ARG A 58 -2.91 3.49 1.54
CA ARG A 58 -2.57 4.89 1.30
C ARG A 58 -3.58 5.82 1.98
N ARG A 59 -4.87 5.56 1.82
CA ARG A 59 -5.94 6.38 2.45
C ARG A 59 -5.92 6.28 3.96
N LEU A 60 -5.59 5.11 4.52
CA LEU A 60 -5.38 4.93 5.96
C LEU A 60 -4.25 5.84 6.46
N LEU A 61 -3.08 5.79 5.81
CA LEU A 61 -1.94 6.63 6.16
C LEU A 61 -2.28 8.13 6.07
N GLU A 62 -3.01 8.54 5.03
CA GLU A 62 -3.45 9.94 4.86
C GLU A 62 -4.38 10.40 5.98
N ASN A 63 -5.39 9.58 6.33
CA ASN A 63 -6.34 9.92 7.39
C ASN A 63 -5.69 9.96 8.78
N LEU A 64 -4.61 9.21 8.98
CA LEU A 64 -3.82 9.21 10.22
C LEU A 64 -2.77 10.33 10.26
N GLY A 65 -2.60 11.11 9.19
CA GLY A 65 -1.60 12.17 9.10
C GLY A 65 -0.17 11.64 8.93
N TRP A 66 -0.02 10.40 8.47
CA TRP A 66 1.25 9.70 8.29
C TRP A 66 1.64 9.51 6.82
N ALA A 67 0.82 10.00 5.90
CA ALA A 67 1.13 9.90 4.49
C ALA A 67 2.32 10.80 4.13
N PRO A 68 3.40 10.25 3.56
CA PRO A 68 4.51 11.07 3.09
C PRO A 68 4.12 11.94 1.91
N ASP A 69 4.83 13.07 1.78
CA ASP A 69 4.85 13.90 0.58
C ASP A 69 5.56 13.15 -0.55
N LEU A 70 4.86 12.98 -1.66
CA LEU A 70 5.37 12.35 -2.88
C LEU A 70 5.43 13.34 -4.06
N GLU A 71 5.04 14.61 -3.86
CA GLU A 71 5.04 15.65 -4.90
C GLU A 71 6.42 16.30 -5.03
N ARG A 72 7.21 16.28 -3.96
CA ARG A 72 8.46 17.02 -3.86
C ARG A 72 9.56 16.19 -3.26
N CYS A 73 10.78 16.44 -3.73
CA CYS A 73 11.96 15.85 -3.13
C CYS A 73 12.13 16.36 -1.70
N ALA A 74 12.19 15.44 -0.74
CA ALA A 74 12.34 15.74 0.69
C ALA A 74 13.64 16.48 1.04
N LYS A 75 14.62 16.56 0.13
CA LYS A 75 15.92 17.22 0.36
C LYS A 75 16.04 18.60 -0.29
N CYS A 76 15.54 18.77 -1.51
CA CYS A 76 15.69 20.04 -2.25
C CYS A 76 14.37 20.69 -2.68
N GLY A 77 13.23 20.07 -2.40
CA GLY A 77 11.91 20.57 -2.78
C GLY A 77 11.60 20.53 -4.29
N ARG A 78 12.47 19.93 -5.12
CA ARG A 78 12.21 19.71 -6.55
C ARG A 78 10.87 19.01 -6.72
N SER A 79 9.97 19.61 -7.48
CA SER A 79 8.68 19.00 -7.83
C SER A 79 8.88 17.77 -8.71
N LEU A 80 8.06 16.76 -8.48
CA LEU A 80 7.94 15.58 -9.31
C LEU A 80 7.21 15.95 -10.60
N ASP A 81 7.78 15.55 -11.74
CA ASP A 81 7.14 15.66 -13.05
C ASP A 81 6.86 14.22 -13.55
N PRO A 82 5.59 13.80 -13.59
CA PRO A 82 5.23 12.45 -14.00
C PRO A 82 5.39 12.19 -15.51
N THR A 83 5.63 13.25 -16.31
CA THR A 83 5.87 13.12 -17.76
C THR A 83 7.30 12.71 -18.08
N LEU A 84 8.22 12.86 -17.11
CA LEU A 84 9.61 12.45 -17.25
C LEU A 84 9.79 10.98 -16.86
N SER A 85 10.55 10.24 -17.66
CA SER A 85 10.96 8.85 -17.37
C SER A 85 12.10 8.78 -16.34
N GLU A 86 11.93 9.49 -15.21
CA GLU A 86 12.88 9.50 -14.11
C GLU A 86 12.47 8.54 -13.00
N HIS A 87 13.49 7.96 -12.35
CA HIS A 87 13.32 7.13 -11.17
C HIS A 87 13.58 7.94 -9.92
N TRP A 88 12.67 7.83 -8.97
CA TRP A 88 12.71 8.45 -7.66
C TRP A 88 12.87 7.38 -6.58
N PHE A 89 13.36 7.80 -5.43
CA PHE A 89 13.67 6.90 -4.33
C PHE A 89 12.72 7.16 -3.17
N TYR A 90 12.02 6.13 -2.73
CA TYR A 90 11.11 6.21 -1.60
C TYR A 90 11.81 5.80 -0.30
N GLN A 91 11.65 6.60 0.74
CA GLN A 91 12.12 6.33 2.09
C GLN A 91 11.00 6.60 3.09
N ALA A 92 10.67 5.60 3.90
CA ALA A 92 9.61 5.74 4.91
C ALA A 92 9.91 6.87 5.90
N GLU A 93 8.86 7.54 6.40
CA GLU A 93 8.90 8.78 7.21
C GLU A 93 9.51 10.03 6.54
N ARG A 94 10.29 9.85 5.48
CA ARG A 94 10.99 10.95 4.79
C ARG A 94 10.32 11.36 3.49
N GLY A 95 9.61 10.43 2.83
CA GLY A 95 8.99 10.63 1.53
C GLY A 95 9.92 10.30 0.37
N VAL A 96 9.87 11.10 -0.70
CA VAL A 96 10.60 10.79 -1.95
C VAL A 96 11.84 11.63 -2.15
N LEU A 97 12.86 11.05 -2.80
CA LEU A 97 14.10 11.72 -3.18
C LEU A 97 14.24 11.67 -4.70
N CYS A 98 14.64 12.81 -5.29
CA CYS A 98 14.86 12.91 -6.73
C CYS A 98 16.19 12.22 -7.14
N PRO A 99 16.43 11.99 -8.44
CA PRO A 99 17.65 11.35 -8.93
C PRO A 99 18.96 11.95 -8.39
N ALA A 100 19.01 13.28 -8.22
CA ALA A 100 20.18 13.99 -7.71
C ALA A 100 20.47 13.76 -6.21
N HIS A 101 19.49 13.22 -5.48
CA HIS A 101 19.57 12.92 -4.05
C HIS A 101 19.35 11.43 -3.78
N ALA A 102 19.76 10.58 -4.72
CA ALA A 102 19.80 9.14 -4.52
C ALA A 102 20.51 8.81 -3.20
N PRO A 103 19.91 8.02 -2.31
CA PRO A 103 20.57 7.59 -1.08
C PRO A 103 21.59 6.49 -1.39
N ASP A 104 22.62 6.37 -0.54
CA ASP A 104 23.63 5.32 -0.64
C ASP A 104 23.12 3.93 -0.19
N ALA A 105 21.93 3.88 0.43
CA ALA A 105 21.31 2.68 0.95
C ALA A 105 20.31 2.06 -0.03
N THR A 106 20.05 0.76 0.11
CA THR A 106 18.98 0.08 -0.65
C THR A 106 17.62 0.64 -0.25
N VAL A 107 16.98 1.33 -1.19
CA VAL A 107 15.66 1.94 -1.05
C VAL A 107 14.76 1.50 -2.20
N VAL A 108 13.45 1.76 -2.07
CA VAL A 108 12.50 1.42 -3.13
C VAL A 108 12.63 2.44 -4.25
N THR A 109 12.99 1.97 -5.44
CA THR A 109 13.01 2.78 -6.65
C THR A 109 11.63 2.73 -7.32
N LEU A 110 11.08 3.89 -7.63
CA LEU A 110 9.77 4.05 -8.28
C LEU A 110 9.90 5.01 -9.46
N GLU A 111 9.20 4.72 -10.55
CA GLU A 111 9.02 5.67 -11.64
C GLU A 111 8.16 6.85 -11.16
N ALA A 112 8.39 8.05 -11.73
CA ALA A 112 7.59 9.23 -11.42
C ALA A 112 6.08 9.00 -11.64
N ALA A 113 5.71 8.25 -12.69
CA ALA A 113 4.32 7.88 -12.96
C ALA A 113 3.71 6.97 -11.87
N ALA A 114 4.50 6.08 -11.26
CA ALA A 114 4.05 5.23 -10.16
C ALA A 114 3.76 6.05 -8.90
N LEU A 115 4.60 7.05 -8.60
CA LEU A 115 4.39 7.99 -7.50
C LEU A 115 3.15 8.85 -7.74
N ALA A 116 2.98 9.38 -8.96
CA ALA A 116 1.77 10.13 -9.30
C ALA A 116 0.50 9.28 -9.19
N TRP A 117 0.54 8.00 -9.57
CA TRP A 117 -0.58 7.08 -9.34
C TRP A 117 -0.88 6.91 -7.84
N LEU A 118 0.16 6.77 -7.01
CA LEU A 118 0.02 6.62 -5.56
C LEU A 118 -0.55 7.87 -4.87
N GLN A 119 -0.33 9.06 -5.43
CA GLN A 119 -0.92 10.31 -4.96
C GLN A 119 -2.36 10.53 -5.44
N GLY A 120 -2.69 10.00 -6.61
CA GLY A 120 -3.97 10.24 -7.25
C GLY A 120 -5.15 9.59 -6.54
N ALA A 121 -6.32 9.62 -7.18
CA ALA A 121 -7.52 8.96 -6.68
C ALA A 121 -7.38 7.43 -6.59
N MET A 122 -6.39 6.83 -7.27
CA MET A 122 -6.12 5.39 -7.34
C MET A 122 -7.36 4.59 -7.78
N GLN A 123 -8.17 5.15 -8.70
CA GLN A 123 -9.41 4.52 -9.19
C GLN A 123 -9.18 3.52 -10.33
N THR A 124 -7.99 3.53 -10.92
CA THR A 124 -7.62 2.65 -12.02
C THR A 124 -6.63 1.60 -11.55
N ARG A 125 -6.68 0.41 -12.17
CA ARG A 125 -5.70 -0.64 -11.93
C ARG A 125 -4.29 -0.10 -12.24
N ILE A 126 -3.31 -0.54 -11.45
CA ILE A 126 -1.89 -0.26 -11.68
C ILE A 126 -1.49 -0.78 -13.08
N VAL A 127 -0.96 0.12 -13.90
CA VAL A 127 -0.37 -0.17 -15.22
C VAL A 127 1.15 -0.24 -15.05
N GLY A 128 1.86 -1.07 -15.82
CA GLY A 128 3.34 -0.99 -15.87
C GLY A 128 4.13 -1.78 -14.82
N GLY A 129 3.54 -2.78 -14.17
CA GLY A 129 4.31 -3.70 -13.31
C GLY A 129 4.78 -3.13 -11.97
N TRP A 130 4.39 -1.89 -11.62
CA TRP A 130 4.78 -1.21 -10.38
C TRP A 130 4.24 -1.83 -9.08
N GLY A 131 3.31 -2.78 -9.19
CA GLY A 131 2.60 -3.38 -8.05
C GLY A 131 3.51 -3.84 -6.90
N PRO A 132 4.60 -4.59 -7.16
CA PRO A 132 5.54 -5.00 -6.10
C PRO A 132 6.24 -3.83 -5.41
N SER A 133 6.71 -2.82 -6.16
CA SER A 133 7.40 -1.65 -5.60
C SER A 133 6.44 -0.77 -4.80
N LEU A 134 5.23 -0.53 -5.31
CA LEU A 134 4.18 0.22 -4.59
C LEU A 134 3.75 -0.51 -3.31
N ARG A 135 3.62 -1.84 -3.37
CA ARG A 135 3.38 -2.65 -2.17
C ARG A 135 4.53 -2.45 -1.18
N HIS A 136 5.77 -2.60 -1.61
CA HIS A 136 6.91 -2.53 -0.70
C HIS A 136 7.03 -1.16 -0.01
N CYS A 137 6.81 -0.08 -0.77
CA CYS A 137 6.73 1.29 -0.26
C CYS A 137 5.68 1.45 0.85
N LEU A 138 4.42 1.08 0.59
CA LEU A 138 3.34 1.18 1.59
C LEU A 138 3.57 0.25 2.79
N GLU A 139 4.13 -0.93 2.56
CA GLU A 139 4.48 -1.87 3.63
C GLU A 139 5.55 -1.30 4.55
N GLN A 140 6.56 -0.60 4.01
CA GLN A 140 7.59 0.07 4.82
C GLN A 140 6.98 1.19 5.66
N GLU A 141 6.11 2.02 5.08
CA GLU A 141 5.45 3.11 5.82
C GLU A 141 4.60 2.57 6.98
N LEU A 142 3.76 1.58 6.71
CA LEU A 142 2.92 0.98 7.75
C LEU A 142 3.78 0.33 8.84
N GLN A 143 4.92 -0.26 8.49
CA GLN A 143 5.77 -0.96 9.45
C GLN A 143 6.39 -0.02 10.48
N VAL A 144 6.73 1.21 10.08
CA VAL A 144 7.18 2.27 10.99
C VAL A 144 6.13 2.48 12.09
N HIS A 145 4.87 2.69 11.70
CA HIS A 145 3.79 3.00 12.64
C HIS A 145 3.26 1.79 13.42
N LEU A 146 3.51 0.57 12.93
CA LEU A 146 3.19 -0.67 13.66
C LEU A 146 4.18 -0.94 14.82
N GLY A 147 5.29 -0.19 14.91
CA GLY A 147 6.27 -0.32 15.98
C GLY A 147 6.97 -1.67 15.98
N GLY A 148 7.29 -2.21 14.80
CA GLY A 148 7.99 -3.51 14.68
C GLY A 148 7.10 -4.74 14.86
N ARG A 149 5.85 -4.60 15.30
CA ARG A 149 4.95 -5.74 15.54
C ARG A 149 4.46 -6.35 14.23
N PRO A 150 4.76 -7.62 13.93
CA PRO A 150 4.32 -8.25 12.68
C PRO A 150 2.79 -8.38 12.63
N LEU A 151 2.24 -8.40 11.41
CA LEU A 151 0.82 -8.61 11.15
C LEU A 151 0.50 -10.11 11.02
N GLU A 152 -0.48 -10.58 11.76
CA GLU A 152 -0.92 -11.98 11.72
C GLU A 152 -1.55 -12.34 10.37
N SER A 153 -2.29 -11.41 9.79
CA SER A 153 -2.84 -11.53 8.43
C SER A 153 -1.76 -11.84 7.38
N ARG A 154 -0.59 -11.20 7.47
CA ARG A 154 0.54 -11.48 6.57
C ARG A 154 1.15 -12.85 6.83
N ARG A 155 1.29 -13.24 8.11
CA ARG A 155 1.78 -14.57 8.48
C ARG A 155 0.87 -15.67 7.93
N LEU A 156 -0.45 -15.51 8.05
CA LEU A 156 -1.44 -16.44 7.51
C LEU A 156 -1.43 -16.49 5.99
N LEU A 157 -1.35 -15.34 5.31
CA LEU A 157 -1.24 -15.29 3.86
C LEU A 157 0.01 -16.03 3.36
N ALA A 158 1.16 -15.82 3.99
CA ALA A 158 2.39 -16.52 3.65
C ALA A 158 2.30 -18.04 3.88
N ALA A 159 1.62 -18.48 4.94
CA ALA A 159 1.36 -19.90 5.19
C ALA A 159 0.43 -20.50 4.12
N TYR A 160 -0.65 -19.79 3.77
CA TYR A 160 -1.60 -20.20 2.74
C TYR A 160 -0.92 -20.36 1.37
N LEU A 161 -0.17 -19.33 0.92
CA LEU A 161 0.52 -19.35 -0.37
C LEU A 161 1.60 -20.43 -0.46
N ARG A 162 2.28 -20.75 0.65
CA ARG A 162 3.24 -21.86 0.70
C ARG A 162 2.54 -23.19 0.49
N ARG A 163 1.41 -23.42 1.18
CA ARG A 163 0.64 -24.66 1.06
C ARG A 163 0.08 -24.85 -0.35
N THR A 164 -0.48 -23.80 -0.95
CA THR A 164 -1.09 -23.90 -2.29
C THR A 164 -0.06 -24.19 -3.38
N ARG A 165 1.12 -23.57 -3.32
CA ARG A 165 2.23 -23.87 -4.25
C ARG A 165 2.65 -25.35 -4.19
N LEU A 166 2.75 -25.90 -2.98
CA LEU A 166 3.13 -27.32 -2.79
C LEU A 166 2.09 -28.27 -3.38
N THR A 167 0.80 -27.96 -3.27
CA THR A 167 -0.29 -28.80 -3.82
C THR A 167 -0.47 -28.69 -5.34
N SER A 168 0.09 -27.65 -5.98
CA SER A 168 0.00 -27.47 -7.45
C SER A 168 1.15 -28.12 -8.23
N THR A 169 2.15 -28.68 -7.53
CA THR A 169 3.35 -29.29 -8.15
C THR A 169 3.29 -30.84 -8.10
N THR A 170 2.14 -31.40 -7.70
CA THR A 170 1.82 -32.83 -7.62
C THR A 170 0.60 -33.12 -8.47
#